data_AF-A0A9D9UAV2-F1
#
_entry.id   AF-A0A9D9UAV2-F1
#
_cell.length_a   1.000
_cell.length_b   1.000
_cell.length_c   1.000
_cell.angle_alpha   90.00
_cell.angle_beta   90.00
_cell.angle_gamma   90.00
#
_symmetry.space_group_name_H-M   'P 1'
#
loop_
_entity.id
_entity.type
_entity.pdbx_description
1 polymer ?
#
loop_
_entity_poly.entity_id
_entity_poly.type
_entity_poly.pdbx_seq_one_letter_code
_entity_poly.pdbx_strand_id
1 'polypeptide(L)'
;MDMRRLLYVLLAATVVLPAQADEWGPVTISNERIAPGESRRFSFEGTRTFEGAFIDFPVFVARGMRSGPTLCVTAAIHGDEVNSVEIARRAFAGIDAKQLAGTLVVLPAVNASGFRTKNRNMPDRRDLNRAFPGNLNGSVASIVASVVFDGVIRSCSALVDLHTGSNFRSNLPQIRADTSDPRTLKLARDFGVGIVVAGEGPEGSIRREAMKAGIPAIIYEAGPPYIFLEPEIVRGVEGVNNVMSHLGMTGAKPDAAESKMLL
;
A
#
# COMPACT_ATOMS: atom_id res chain seq x y z
N MET A 1 43.16 53.62 29.81
CA MET A 1 41.90 53.06 30.33
C MET A 1 40.90 54.20 30.24
N ASP A 2 39.88 54.20 29.40
CA ASP A 2 39.09 53.07 28.93
C ASP A 2 38.61 53.28 27.47
N MET A 3 38.57 52.18 26.75
CA MET A 3 38.41 52.02 25.33
C MET A 3 37.14 51.20 25.15
N ARG A 4 36.00 51.79 24.75
CA ARG A 4 34.81 51.05 24.28
C ARG A 4 33.64 51.98 23.93
N ARG A 5 33.31 52.08 22.63
CA ARG A 5 32.01 51.74 22.02
C ARG A 5 31.85 52.46 20.68
N LEU A 6 32.43 51.86 19.64
CA LEU A 6 32.11 52.12 18.25
C LEU A 6 30.91 51.22 17.91
N LEU A 7 29.73 51.80 17.66
CA LEU A 7 28.52 51.06 17.33
C LEU A 7 28.45 50.89 15.80
N TYR A 8 28.88 49.73 15.30
CA TYR A 8 28.67 49.34 13.90
C TYR A 8 27.21 48.85 13.73
N VAL A 9 26.43 49.57 12.94
CA VAL A 9 25.12 49.09 12.45
C VAL A 9 25.39 48.20 11.23
N LEU A 10 25.45 46.88 11.46
CA LEU A 10 25.44 45.88 10.40
C LEU A 10 24.00 45.66 9.95
N LEU A 11 23.67 46.17 8.76
CA LEU A 11 22.42 45.89 8.06
C LEU A 11 22.48 44.43 7.58
N ALA A 12 21.92 43.50 8.35
CA ALA A 12 21.76 42.12 7.93
C ALA A 12 20.67 42.05 6.84
N ALA A 13 21.09 42.02 5.57
CA ALA A 13 20.23 41.61 4.49
C ALA A 13 19.92 40.10 4.67
N THR A 14 18.75 39.79 5.24
CA THR A 14 18.18 38.45 5.20
C THR A 14 17.87 38.11 3.75
N VAL A 15 18.81 37.44 3.09
CA VAL A 15 18.55 36.72 1.85
C VAL A 15 17.61 35.57 2.22
N VAL A 16 16.33 35.75 1.95
CA VAL A 16 15.37 34.64 1.95
C VAL A 16 15.70 33.79 0.73
N LEU A 17 16.48 32.73 0.95
CA LEU A 17 16.66 31.69 -0.06
C LEU A 17 15.28 31.07 -0.34
N PRO A 18 14.87 30.90 -1.61
CA PRO A 18 13.63 30.22 -1.91
C PRO A 18 13.71 28.80 -1.32
N ALA A 19 12.64 28.36 -0.65
CA ALA A 19 12.53 26.98 -0.18
C ALA A 19 12.80 26.07 -1.39
N GLN A 20 13.87 25.29 -1.31
CA GLN A 20 14.23 24.31 -2.32
C GLN A 20 13.02 23.38 -2.47
N ALA A 21 12.36 23.39 -3.63
CA ALA A 21 11.34 22.39 -3.92
C ALA A 21 12.01 21.03 -3.70
N ASP A 22 11.45 20.21 -2.79
CA ASP A 22 12.02 18.91 -2.44
C ASP A 22 12.36 18.17 -3.72
N GLU A 23 13.65 18.05 -3.99
CA GLU A 23 14.17 17.44 -5.19
C GLU A 23 13.63 16.00 -5.22
N TRP A 24 13.12 15.54 -6.37
CA TRP A 24 12.54 14.20 -6.49
C TRP A 24 13.61 13.14 -6.24
N GLY A 25 13.73 12.78 -4.97
CA GLY A 25 14.87 12.04 -4.44
C GLY A 25 14.57 10.58 -4.18
N PRO A 26 15.53 9.88 -3.56
CA PRO A 26 15.35 8.51 -3.13
C PRO A 26 14.28 8.41 -2.04
N VAL A 27 13.65 7.23 -1.95
CA VAL A 27 12.77 6.86 -0.84
C VAL A 27 13.44 5.76 -0.01
N THR A 28 13.22 5.76 1.29
CA THR A 28 13.66 4.68 2.18
C THR A 28 12.47 3.88 2.69
N ILE A 29 12.48 2.57 2.48
CA ILE A 29 11.47 1.64 2.96
C ILE A 29 12.18 0.47 3.64
N SER A 30 11.88 0.19 4.91
CA SER A 30 12.54 -0.88 5.68
C SER A 30 14.07 -0.82 5.64
N ASN A 31 14.65 0.37 5.81
CA ASN A 31 16.09 0.66 5.72
C ASN A 31 16.74 0.52 4.33
N GLU A 32 15.99 0.09 3.32
CA GLU A 32 16.44 0.06 1.93
C GLU A 32 16.21 1.41 1.26
N ARG A 33 17.25 1.96 0.62
CA ARG A 33 17.19 3.24 -0.12
C ARG A 33 17.03 2.96 -1.61
N ILE A 34 15.97 3.47 -2.20
CA ILE A 34 15.60 3.26 -3.61
C ILE A 34 15.64 4.60 -4.35
N ALA A 35 16.54 4.75 -5.33
CA ALA A 35 16.72 5.96 -6.11
C ALA A 35 15.64 6.13 -7.20
N PRO A 36 15.44 7.34 -7.75
CA PRO A 36 14.60 7.54 -8.93
C PRO A 36 15.01 6.65 -10.12
N GLY A 37 14.03 6.01 -10.76
CA GLY A 37 14.23 5.08 -11.88
C GLY A 37 14.67 3.67 -11.46
N GLU A 38 14.66 3.36 -10.17
CA GLU A 38 15.10 2.09 -9.62
C GLU A 38 13.92 1.22 -9.14
N SER A 39 14.07 -0.09 -9.33
CA SER A 39 13.20 -1.10 -8.72
C SER A 39 14.01 -2.04 -7.83
N ARG A 40 13.46 -2.34 -6.65
CA ARG A 40 14.05 -3.26 -5.67
C ARG A 40 13.02 -4.27 -5.16
N ARG A 41 13.51 -5.46 -4.82
CA ARG A 41 12.77 -6.51 -4.13
C ARG A 41 13.64 -6.98 -2.98
N PHE A 42 13.11 -6.93 -1.77
CA PHE A 42 13.83 -7.28 -0.55
C PHE A 42 12.84 -7.83 0.48
N SER A 43 13.36 -8.37 1.58
CA SER A 43 12.55 -8.76 2.73
C SER A 43 12.47 -7.60 3.70
N PHE A 44 11.31 -7.41 4.34
CA PHE A 44 11.19 -6.48 5.44
C PHE A 44 12.14 -6.89 6.58
N GLU A 45 12.91 -5.92 7.06
CA GLU A 45 13.86 -6.04 8.16
C GLU A 45 13.64 -4.86 9.10
N GLY A 46 12.89 -5.07 10.18
CA GLY A 46 12.56 -3.95 11.08
C GLY A 46 12.25 -4.30 12.52
N THR A 47 11.80 -5.52 12.83
CA THR A 47 11.50 -5.89 14.22
C THR A 47 11.45 -7.40 14.43
N ARG A 48 11.28 -7.81 15.68
CA ARG A 48 11.05 -9.19 16.11
C ARG A 48 9.73 -9.30 16.85
N THR A 49 9.17 -10.50 16.88
CA THR A 49 8.04 -10.84 17.73
C THR A 49 8.46 -10.91 19.20
N PHE A 50 7.48 -11.01 20.11
CA PHE A 50 7.76 -11.17 21.53
C PHE A 50 8.47 -12.50 21.86
N GLU A 51 8.35 -13.54 21.02
CA GLU A 51 9.11 -14.78 21.15
C GLU A 51 10.55 -14.66 20.59
N GLY A 52 10.93 -13.50 20.06
CA GLY A 52 12.24 -13.24 19.48
C GLY A 52 12.40 -13.71 18.02
N ALA A 53 11.32 -14.17 17.37
CA ALA A 53 11.33 -14.54 15.96
C ALA A 53 11.37 -13.30 15.06
N PHE A 54 12.08 -13.38 13.93
CA PHE A 54 12.09 -12.30 12.95
C PHE A 54 10.74 -12.20 12.23
N ILE A 55 10.29 -10.97 12.02
CA ILE A 55 9.14 -10.69 11.14
C ILE A 55 9.68 -10.50 9.74
N ASP A 56 9.36 -11.44 8.84
CA ASP A 56 9.79 -11.43 7.46
C ASP A 56 8.59 -11.41 6.50
N PHE A 57 8.56 -10.46 5.58
CA PHE A 57 7.66 -10.50 4.43
C PHE A 57 8.31 -9.78 3.24
N PRO A 58 8.02 -10.22 2.00
CA PRO A 58 8.55 -9.57 0.80
C PRO A 58 8.03 -8.14 0.64
N VAL A 59 8.90 -7.24 0.19
CA VAL A 59 8.61 -5.84 -0.16
C VAL A 59 9.17 -5.56 -1.54
N PHE A 60 8.33 -5.13 -2.47
CA PHE A 60 8.73 -4.70 -3.80
C PHE A 60 8.49 -3.20 -3.95
N VAL A 61 9.48 -2.47 -4.43
CA VAL A 61 9.41 -1.01 -4.59
C VAL A 61 9.88 -0.64 -5.99
N ALA A 62 9.09 0.17 -6.68
CA ALA A 62 9.48 0.83 -7.92
C ALA A 62 9.35 2.33 -7.73
N ARG A 63 10.48 3.04 -7.77
CA ARG A 63 10.55 4.49 -7.61
C ARG A 63 10.67 5.14 -8.98
N GLY A 64 9.64 5.89 -9.37
CA GLY A 64 9.58 6.57 -10.67
C GLY A 64 10.73 7.56 -10.88
N MET A 65 11.05 7.87 -12.14
CA MET A 65 11.97 8.98 -12.46
C MET A 65 11.34 10.36 -12.23
N ARG A 66 10.01 10.43 -12.25
CA ARG A 66 9.26 11.68 -12.11
C ARG A 66 8.49 11.72 -10.81
N SER A 67 8.31 12.91 -10.25
CA SER A 67 7.46 13.11 -9.09
C SER A 67 6.02 12.71 -9.34
N GLY A 68 5.38 12.11 -8.34
CA GLY A 68 4.01 11.63 -8.42
C GLY A 68 3.56 10.96 -7.12
N PRO A 69 2.35 10.39 -7.09
CA PRO A 69 1.79 9.79 -5.89
C PRO A 69 2.48 8.46 -5.53
N THR A 70 2.29 8.03 -4.29
CA THR A 70 2.69 6.70 -3.83
C THR A 70 1.47 5.79 -3.77
N LEU A 71 1.41 4.76 -4.61
CA LEU A 71 0.40 3.71 -4.54
C LEU A 71 0.95 2.52 -3.76
N CYS A 72 0.20 2.08 -2.76
CA CYS A 72 0.52 0.88 -2.00
C CYS A 72 -0.45 -0.24 -2.36
N VAL A 73 0.09 -1.43 -2.60
CA VAL A 73 -0.68 -2.64 -2.91
C VAL A 73 -0.32 -3.72 -1.90
N THR A 74 -1.31 -4.22 -1.17
CA THR A 74 -1.13 -5.31 -0.19
C THR A 74 -1.81 -6.57 -0.68
N ALA A 75 -1.23 -7.72 -0.35
CA ALA A 75 -1.79 -9.04 -0.65
C ALA A 75 -1.44 -10.04 0.43
N ALA A 76 -2.23 -11.12 0.47
CA ALA A 76 -2.20 -12.14 1.51
C ALA A 76 -2.08 -11.55 2.92
N ILE A 77 -2.97 -10.59 3.23
CA ILE A 77 -3.28 -10.25 4.61
C ILE A 77 -3.85 -11.51 5.31
N HIS A 78 -4.63 -12.31 4.59
CA HIS A 78 -4.89 -13.70 4.95
C HIS A 78 -4.06 -14.66 4.12
N GLY A 79 -3.42 -15.63 4.77
CA GLY A 79 -2.46 -16.51 4.12
C GLY A 79 -3.06 -17.56 3.17
N ASP A 80 -4.37 -17.77 3.18
CA ASP A 80 -5.06 -18.69 2.28
C ASP A 80 -5.46 -18.08 0.92
N GLU A 81 -5.24 -16.78 0.73
CA GLU A 81 -5.73 -15.99 -0.42
C GLU A 81 -4.73 -15.95 -1.57
N VAL A 82 -4.45 -17.10 -2.19
CA VAL A 82 -3.34 -17.25 -3.15
C VAL A 82 -3.43 -16.34 -4.39
N ASN A 83 -4.64 -16.02 -4.89
CA ASN A 83 -4.79 -15.15 -6.06
C ASN A 83 -4.25 -13.74 -5.81
N SER A 84 -4.44 -13.20 -4.60
CA SER A 84 -3.97 -11.86 -4.23
C SER A 84 -2.45 -11.73 -4.42
N VAL A 85 -1.70 -12.77 -4.05
CA VAL A 85 -0.24 -12.84 -4.17
C VAL A 85 0.19 -12.77 -5.63
N GLU A 86 -0.49 -13.53 -6.50
CA GLU A 86 -0.14 -13.56 -7.93
C GLU A 86 -0.53 -12.27 -8.64
N ILE A 87 -1.65 -11.65 -8.27
CA ILE A 87 -2.03 -10.32 -8.76
C ILE A 87 -0.94 -9.30 -8.39
N ALA A 88 -0.56 -9.23 -7.11
CA ALA A 88 0.47 -8.32 -6.62
C ALA A 88 1.81 -8.53 -7.35
N ARG A 89 2.22 -9.79 -7.54
CA ARG A 89 3.47 -10.14 -8.22
C ARG A 89 3.46 -9.73 -9.70
N ARG A 90 2.38 -9.99 -10.42
CA ARG A 90 2.23 -9.64 -11.85
C ARG A 90 2.11 -8.12 -12.04
N ALA A 91 1.33 -7.46 -11.20
CA ALA A 91 1.19 -6.00 -11.22
C ALA A 91 2.55 -5.31 -11.06
N PHE A 92 3.41 -5.78 -10.15
CA PHE A 92 4.76 -5.26 -10.01
C PHE A 92 5.69 -5.62 -11.19
N ALA A 93 5.61 -6.86 -11.69
CA ALA A 93 6.51 -7.34 -12.74
C ALA A 93 6.38 -6.57 -14.07
N GLY A 94 5.22 -5.96 -14.34
CA GLY A 94 4.98 -5.14 -15.53
C GLY A 94 5.51 -3.71 -15.46
N ILE A 95 6.13 -3.28 -14.34
CA ILE A 95 6.50 -1.87 -14.13
C ILE A 95 7.94 -1.59 -14.55
N ASP A 96 8.07 -0.60 -15.44
CA ASP A 96 9.34 0.08 -15.70
C ASP A 96 9.43 1.36 -14.86
N ALA A 97 10.28 1.35 -13.84
CA ALA A 97 10.51 2.50 -12.96
C ALA A 97 11.02 3.75 -13.70
N LYS A 98 11.63 3.60 -14.88
CA LYS A 98 12.08 4.74 -15.68
C LYS A 98 10.93 5.52 -16.32
N GLN A 99 9.80 4.86 -16.56
CA GLN A 99 8.60 5.47 -17.15
C GLN A 99 7.57 5.89 -16.10
N LEU A 100 7.66 5.34 -14.88
CA LEU A 100 6.76 5.61 -13.78
C LEU A 100 6.91 7.05 -13.25
N ALA A 101 5.79 7.69 -12.93
CA ALA A 101 5.74 8.86 -12.05
C ALA A 101 5.25 8.41 -10.67
N GLY A 102 5.89 8.88 -9.60
CA GLY A 102 5.49 8.47 -8.25
C GLY A 102 6.23 7.22 -7.74
N THR A 103 5.60 6.45 -6.88
CA THR A 103 6.17 5.21 -6.32
C THR A 103 5.12 4.13 -6.20
N LEU A 104 5.44 2.93 -6.67
CA LEU A 104 4.65 1.74 -6.40
C LEU A 104 5.34 0.94 -5.30
N VAL A 105 4.63 0.70 -4.21
CA VAL A 105 5.05 -0.21 -3.14
C VAL A 105 4.10 -1.40 -3.11
N VAL A 106 4.63 -2.61 -3.26
CA VAL A 106 3.85 -3.84 -3.24
C VAL A 106 4.34 -4.74 -2.12
N LEU A 107 3.42 -5.13 -1.24
CA LEU A 107 3.62 -6.13 -0.19
C LEU A 107 2.87 -7.40 -0.61
N PRO A 108 3.47 -8.29 -1.43
CA PRO A 108 2.75 -9.37 -2.07
C PRO A 108 2.34 -10.49 -1.11
N ALA A 109 2.90 -10.54 0.11
CA ALA A 109 2.49 -11.47 1.14
C ALA A 109 2.74 -10.93 2.54
N VAL A 110 1.85 -10.08 3.04
CA VAL A 110 2.00 -9.44 4.36
C VAL A 110 2.00 -10.50 5.48
N ASN A 111 1.05 -11.43 5.45
CA ASN A 111 1.05 -12.60 6.31
C ASN A 111 1.85 -13.75 5.66
N ALA A 112 3.16 -13.54 5.45
CA ALA A 112 4.03 -14.54 4.83
C ALA A 112 4.02 -15.88 5.59
N SER A 113 3.95 -15.84 6.92
CA SER A 113 3.89 -17.04 7.76
C SER A 113 2.59 -17.85 7.57
N GLY A 114 1.44 -17.17 7.52
CA GLY A 114 0.15 -17.76 7.18
C GLY A 114 0.14 -18.30 5.75
N PHE A 115 0.72 -17.56 4.80
CA PHE A 115 0.85 -18.01 3.42
C PHE A 115 1.63 -19.32 3.29
N ARG A 116 2.79 -19.42 3.95
CA ARG A 116 3.59 -20.66 4.01
C ARG A 116 2.81 -21.85 4.58
N THR A 117 1.92 -21.60 5.52
CA THR A 117 1.14 -22.64 6.23
C THR A 117 -0.28 -22.80 5.70
N LYS A 118 -0.65 -22.07 4.64
CA LYS A 118 -2.02 -22.02 4.08
C LYS A 118 -3.07 -21.66 5.13
N ASN A 119 -2.71 -20.80 6.07
CA ASN A 119 -3.56 -20.38 7.16
C ASN A 119 -4.00 -18.93 6.99
N ARG A 120 -5.29 -18.68 7.16
CA ARG A 120 -5.88 -17.33 7.17
C ARG A 120 -5.19 -16.43 8.19
N ASN A 121 -4.95 -16.95 9.38
CA ASN A 121 -4.51 -16.18 10.54
C ASN A 121 -2.98 -16.14 10.65
N MET A 122 -2.51 -15.24 11.51
CA MET A 122 -1.11 -15.20 11.95
C MET A 122 -0.80 -16.41 12.87
N PRO A 123 0.48 -16.70 13.18
CA PRO A 123 0.88 -17.84 14.02
C PRO A 123 0.30 -17.79 15.44
N ASP A 124 0.02 -16.59 15.97
CA ASP A 124 -0.68 -16.35 17.23
C ASP A 124 -2.22 -16.58 17.13
N ARG A 125 -2.68 -17.15 16.01
CA ARG A 125 -4.08 -17.44 15.65
C ARG A 125 -4.99 -16.23 15.52
N ARG A 126 -4.44 -15.01 15.49
CA ARG A 126 -5.22 -13.78 15.31
C ARG A 126 -5.36 -13.43 13.83
N ASP A 127 -6.51 -12.86 13.49
CA ASP A 127 -6.75 -12.30 12.15
C ASP A 127 -5.99 -10.97 12.05
N LEU A 128 -4.98 -10.92 11.16
CA LEU A 128 -4.17 -9.72 10.93
C LEU A 128 -5.03 -8.53 10.54
N ASN A 129 -6.08 -8.76 9.75
CA ASN A 129 -6.99 -7.72 9.32
C ASN A 129 -7.93 -7.25 10.45
N ARG A 130 -7.76 -7.67 11.70
CA ARG A 130 -8.42 -7.10 12.90
C ARG A 130 -7.43 -6.42 13.84
N ALA A 131 -6.15 -6.35 13.45
CA ALA A 131 -5.07 -5.89 14.30
C ALA A 131 -4.52 -4.52 13.90
N PHE A 132 -4.95 -3.93 12.78
CA PHE A 132 -4.52 -2.59 12.35
C PHE A 132 -5.09 -1.50 13.28
N PRO A 133 -4.37 -0.37 13.49
CA PRO A 133 -3.05 -0.05 12.95
C PRO A 133 -1.90 -0.76 13.67
N GLY A 134 -2.18 -1.55 14.71
CA GLY A 134 -1.20 -2.36 15.41
C GLY A 134 -0.54 -1.68 16.60
N ASN A 135 0.32 -2.43 17.28
CA ASN A 135 1.13 -2.00 18.41
C ASN A 135 2.38 -2.90 18.52
N LEU A 136 3.57 -2.30 18.60
CA LEU A 136 4.85 -3.01 18.74
C LEU A 136 5.00 -3.81 20.05
N ASN A 137 4.18 -3.51 21.06
CA ASN A 137 4.13 -4.26 22.32
C ASN A 137 2.93 -5.24 22.37
N GLY A 138 2.26 -5.46 21.24
CA GLY A 138 1.09 -6.32 21.14
C GLY A 138 1.41 -7.77 20.78
N SER A 139 0.39 -8.47 20.27
CA SER A 139 0.55 -9.83 19.73
C SER A 139 1.35 -9.81 18.42
N VAL A 140 1.75 -10.98 17.91
CA VAL A 140 2.44 -11.10 16.61
C VAL A 140 1.67 -10.38 15.50
N ALA A 141 0.35 -10.59 15.41
CA ALA A 141 -0.50 -9.88 14.46
C ALA A 141 -0.46 -8.35 14.64
N SER A 142 -0.45 -7.87 15.88
CA SER A 142 -0.41 -6.44 16.21
C SER A 142 0.94 -5.80 15.87
N ILE A 143 2.04 -6.51 16.08
CA ILE A 143 3.38 -6.05 15.72
C ILE A 143 3.49 -5.96 14.19
N VAL A 144 3.07 -7.01 13.46
CA VAL A 144 3.06 -7.01 11.98
C VAL A 144 2.18 -5.87 11.45
N ALA A 145 0.99 -5.68 12.02
CA ALA A 145 0.12 -4.58 11.63
C ALA A 145 0.79 -3.21 11.83
N SER A 146 1.48 -2.99 12.96
CA SER A 146 2.19 -1.71 13.24
C SER A 146 3.32 -1.47 12.26
N VAL A 147 4.19 -2.46 12.01
CA VAL A 147 5.31 -2.23 11.09
C VAL A 147 4.86 -2.00 9.65
N VAL A 148 3.80 -2.67 9.21
CA VAL A 148 3.22 -2.45 7.88
C VAL A 148 2.56 -1.08 7.82
N PHE A 149 1.74 -0.75 8.81
CA PHE A 149 0.93 0.46 8.78
C PHE A 149 1.80 1.72 8.94
N ASP A 150 2.63 1.75 9.98
CA ASP A 150 3.47 2.90 10.29
C ASP A 150 4.68 3.01 9.36
N GLY A 151 5.27 1.87 8.97
CA GLY A 151 6.47 1.82 8.13
C GLY A 151 6.21 1.96 6.63
N VAL A 152 4.99 1.68 6.16
CA VAL A 152 4.63 1.72 4.74
C VAL A 152 3.37 2.51 4.49
N ILE A 153 2.23 2.07 5.05
CA ILE A 153 0.90 2.54 4.62
C ILE A 153 0.69 4.03 4.88
N ARG A 154 1.12 4.57 6.03
CA ARG A 154 0.91 5.98 6.41
C ARG A 154 1.50 6.99 5.42
N SER A 155 2.50 6.57 4.64
CA SER A 155 3.19 7.44 3.66
C SER A 155 2.61 7.31 2.25
N CYS A 156 1.57 6.50 2.05
CA CYS A 156 0.97 6.25 0.75
C CYS A 156 -0.10 7.30 0.43
N SER A 157 -0.26 7.62 -0.86
CA SER A 157 -1.34 8.47 -1.37
C SER A 157 -2.66 7.70 -1.56
N ALA A 158 -2.58 6.40 -1.80
CA ALA A 158 -3.72 5.49 -1.92
C ALA A 158 -3.31 4.04 -1.59
N LEU A 159 -4.29 3.23 -1.18
CA LEU A 159 -4.12 1.81 -0.88
C LEU A 159 -5.10 0.93 -1.69
N VAL A 160 -4.56 -0.12 -2.31
CA VAL A 160 -5.33 -1.23 -2.87
C VAL A 160 -4.97 -2.50 -2.11
N ASP A 161 -5.92 -3.06 -1.39
CA ASP A 161 -5.75 -4.31 -0.65
C ASP A 161 -6.40 -5.47 -1.40
N LEU A 162 -5.60 -6.48 -1.75
CA LEU A 162 -6.03 -7.59 -2.61
C LEU A 162 -6.43 -8.78 -1.73
N HIS A 163 -7.68 -9.20 -1.88
CA HIS A 163 -8.31 -10.27 -1.12
C HIS A 163 -9.02 -11.27 -2.04
N THR A 164 -9.34 -12.43 -1.48
CA THR A 164 -10.20 -13.44 -2.11
C THR A 164 -11.26 -13.90 -1.12
N GLY A 165 -12.12 -14.81 -1.56
CA GLY A 165 -12.81 -15.66 -0.59
C GLY A 165 -11.79 -16.38 0.31
N SER A 166 -12.18 -16.66 1.55
CA SER A 166 -11.33 -17.32 2.55
C SER A 166 -12.15 -18.33 3.35
N ASN A 167 -11.50 -19.33 3.94
CA ASN A 167 -12.14 -20.46 4.61
C ASN A 167 -13.19 -21.16 3.71
N PHE A 168 -12.76 -21.60 2.52
CA PHE A 168 -13.59 -22.31 1.52
C PHE A 168 -14.80 -21.55 0.96
N ARG A 169 -14.87 -20.22 1.17
CA ARG A 169 -15.85 -19.35 0.51
C ARG A 169 -15.28 -18.80 -0.78
N SER A 170 -16.13 -18.46 -1.74
CA SER A 170 -15.73 -17.75 -2.96
C SER A 170 -16.45 -16.41 -3.03
N ASN A 171 -15.75 -15.38 -3.52
CA ASN A 171 -16.33 -14.07 -3.76
C ASN A 171 -16.50 -13.85 -5.26
N LEU A 172 -17.63 -13.23 -5.66
CA LEU A 172 -17.72 -12.61 -6.98
C LEU A 172 -16.77 -11.41 -7.04
N PRO A 173 -16.28 -11.05 -8.25
CA PRO A 173 -15.34 -9.95 -8.42
C PRO A 173 -16.02 -8.64 -8.03
N GLN A 174 -15.48 -7.97 -7.02
CA GLN A 174 -16.06 -6.74 -6.48
C GLN A 174 -15.01 -5.88 -5.79
N ILE A 175 -15.32 -4.59 -5.67
CA ILE A 175 -14.59 -3.64 -4.84
C ILE A 175 -15.36 -3.36 -3.57
N ARG A 176 -14.69 -3.39 -2.41
CA ARG A 176 -15.26 -2.92 -1.14
C ARG A 176 -14.64 -1.59 -0.77
N ALA A 177 -15.48 -0.60 -0.52
CA ALA A 177 -15.06 0.79 -0.33
C ALA A 177 -16.00 1.53 0.63
N ASP A 178 -15.44 2.46 1.41
CA ASP A 178 -16.25 3.48 2.07
C ASP A 178 -16.56 4.58 1.05
N THR A 179 -17.77 4.56 0.51
CA THR A 179 -18.19 5.47 -0.57
C THR A 179 -18.62 6.84 -0.08
N SER A 180 -18.60 7.08 1.23
CA SER A 180 -18.84 8.41 1.80
C SER A 180 -17.68 9.38 1.51
N ASP A 181 -16.46 8.89 1.33
CA ASP A 181 -15.32 9.67 0.84
C ASP A 181 -15.29 9.66 -0.71
N PRO A 182 -15.46 10.82 -1.38
CA PRO A 182 -15.41 10.92 -2.83
C PRO A 182 -14.10 10.42 -3.45
N ARG A 183 -12.97 10.53 -2.74
CA ARG A 183 -11.65 10.07 -3.22
C ARG A 183 -11.61 8.54 -3.30
N THR A 184 -12.15 7.88 -2.28
CA THR A 184 -12.24 6.41 -2.20
C THR A 184 -13.26 5.85 -3.18
N LEU A 185 -14.42 6.52 -3.33
CA LEU A 185 -15.38 6.18 -4.38
C LEU A 185 -14.77 6.31 -5.78
N LYS A 186 -13.99 7.37 -6.03
CA LYS A 186 -13.27 7.53 -7.29
C LYS A 186 -12.26 6.39 -7.49
N LEU A 187 -11.44 6.09 -6.48
CA LEU A 187 -10.46 5.00 -6.53
C LEU A 187 -11.13 3.65 -6.84
N ALA A 188 -12.29 3.36 -6.24
CA ALA A 188 -13.06 2.15 -6.50
C ALA A 188 -13.55 2.06 -7.97
N ARG A 189 -14.01 3.17 -8.53
CA ARG A 189 -14.42 3.27 -9.94
C ARG A 189 -13.23 3.12 -10.89
N ASP A 190 -12.13 3.78 -10.56
CA ASP A 190 -10.88 3.73 -11.33
C ASP A 190 -10.31 2.30 -11.39
N PHE A 191 -10.59 1.44 -10.41
CA PHE A 191 -10.19 0.02 -10.46
C PHE A 191 -10.97 -0.76 -11.54
N GLY A 192 -12.25 -0.46 -11.78
CA GLY A 192 -12.97 -0.92 -12.99
C GLY A 192 -13.55 -2.35 -12.96
N VAL A 193 -13.84 -2.93 -11.79
CA VAL A 193 -14.42 -4.29 -11.67
C VAL A 193 -15.96 -4.33 -11.79
N GLY A 194 -16.60 -3.18 -11.90
CA GLY A 194 -18.02 -3.10 -12.21
C GLY A 194 -18.95 -3.22 -11.00
N ILE A 195 -18.58 -3.93 -9.93
CA ILE A 195 -19.36 -4.03 -8.69
C ILE A 195 -18.62 -3.31 -7.55
N VAL A 196 -19.30 -2.37 -6.90
CA VAL A 196 -18.82 -1.72 -5.67
C VAL A 196 -19.79 -1.99 -4.53
N VAL A 197 -19.29 -2.61 -3.46
CA VAL A 197 -19.99 -2.83 -2.19
C VAL A 197 -19.59 -1.73 -1.21
N ALA A 198 -20.56 -0.93 -0.81
CA ALA A 198 -20.35 0.22 0.07
C ALA A 198 -20.25 -0.18 1.55
N GLY A 199 -19.38 0.50 2.30
CA GLY A 199 -19.36 0.47 3.76
C GLY A 199 -17.99 0.77 4.38
N GLU A 200 -17.99 1.29 5.60
CA GLU A 200 -16.76 1.59 6.38
C GLU A 200 -15.87 0.36 6.56
N GLY A 201 -16.48 -0.83 6.61
CA GLY A 201 -15.79 -2.08 6.90
C GLY A 201 -15.52 -2.31 8.37
N PRO A 202 -14.94 -3.46 8.72
CA PRO A 202 -14.80 -3.83 10.12
C PRO A 202 -13.67 -3.04 10.79
N GLU A 203 -13.81 -2.82 12.09
CA GLU A 203 -12.77 -2.22 12.92
C GLU A 203 -11.47 -3.04 12.86
N GLY A 204 -10.35 -2.33 12.95
CA GLY A 204 -9.01 -2.91 12.89
C GLY A 204 -8.62 -3.49 11.54
N SER A 205 -9.39 -3.25 10.47
CA SER A 205 -8.99 -3.57 9.10
C SER A 205 -8.03 -2.55 8.52
N ILE A 206 -7.09 -3.02 7.69
CA ILE A 206 -6.12 -2.14 7.04
C ILE A 206 -6.82 -1.03 6.23
N ARG A 207 -7.91 -1.37 5.53
CA ARG A 207 -8.71 -0.40 4.77
C ARG A 207 -9.32 0.66 5.67
N ARG A 208 -9.99 0.29 6.76
CA ARG A 208 -10.66 1.26 7.64
C ARG A 208 -9.65 2.13 8.38
N GLU A 209 -8.52 1.57 8.80
CA GLU A 209 -7.48 2.34 9.47
C GLU A 209 -6.73 3.27 8.50
N ALA A 210 -6.50 2.86 7.24
CA ALA A 210 -5.98 3.74 6.20
C ALA A 210 -6.90 4.94 5.95
N MET A 211 -8.22 4.70 5.87
CA MET A 211 -9.23 5.76 5.76
C MET A 211 -9.19 6.73 6.95
N LYS A 212 -9.09 6.23 8.19
CA LYS A 212 -8.93 7.07 9.39
C LYS A 212 -7.64 7.90 9.37
N ALA A 213 -6.57 7.38 8.75
CA ALA A 213 -5.33 8.10 8.52
C ALA A 213 -5.38 9.06 7.32
N GLY A 214 -6.54 9.24 6.66
CA GLY A 214 -6.74 10.16 5.54
C GLY A 214 -6.34 9.61 4.18
N ILE A 215 -6.02 8.31 4.09
CA ILE A 215 -5.54 7.63 2.89
C ILE A 215 -6.71 6.89 2.23
N PRO A 216 -7.12 7.26 1.00
CA PRO A 216 -8.14 6.53 0.25
C PRO A 216 -7.74 5.06 0.05
N ALA A 217 -8.62 4.15 0.44
CA ALA A 217 -8.32 2.72 0.45
C ALA A 217 -9.50 1.87 -0.02
N ILE A 218 -9.21 0.92 -0.90
CA ILE A 218 -10.19 -0.04 -1.43
C ILE A 218 -9.69 -1.48 -1.26
N ILE A 219 -10.63 -2.42 -1.24
CA ILE A 219 -10.32 -3.85 -1.31
C ILE A 219 -10.84 -4.40 -2.63
N TYR A 220 -10.04 -5.20 -3.33
CA TYR A 220 -10.52 -6.09 -4.39
C TYR A 220 -10.76 -7.49 -3.82
N GLU A 221 -11.94 -8.04 -4.07
CA GLU A 221 -12.34 -9.39 -3.66
C GLU A 221 -12.70 -10.20 -4.90
N ALA A 222 -12.01 -11.33 -5.16
CA ALA A 222 -12.41 -12.23 -6.24
C ALA A 222 -11.92 -13.67 -6.06
N GLY A 223 -12.80 -14.63 -6.33
CA GLY A 223 -12.47 -16.06 -6.36
C GLY A 223 -12.40 -16.74 -4.98
N PRO A 224 -12.07 -18.03 -4.94
CA PRO A 224 -11.92 -18.84 -3.74
C PRO A 224 -10.49 -18.77 -3.16
N PRO A 225 -10.28 -19.25 -1.93
CA PRO A 225 -8.94 -19.46 -1.38
C PRO A 225 -8.28 -20.68 -2.03
N TYR A 226 -6.97 -20.82 -1.81
CA TYR A 226 -6.14 -21.99 -2.16
C TYR A 226 -5.95 -22.33 -3.64
N ILE A 227 -6.76 -21.80 -4.55
CA ILE A 227 -6.74 -22.12 -5.98
C ILE A 227 -6.54 -20.85 -6.79
N PHE A 228 -5.60 -20.90 -7.74
CA PHE A 228 -5.46 -19.83 -8.73
C PHE A 228 -6.61 -19.87 -9.74
N LEU A 229 -7.33 -18.77 -9.88
CA LEU A 229 -8.33 -18.53 -10.91
C LEU A 229 -7.83 -17.43 -11.84
N GLU A 230 -7.29 -17.84 -12.98
CA GLU A 230 -6.69 -16.95 -13.96
C GLU A 230 -7.58 -15.75 -14.36
N PRO A 231 -8.90 -15.89 -14.62
CA PRO A 231 -9.75 -14.74 -14.95
C PRO A 231 -9.77 -13.67 -13.85
N GLU A 232 -9.72 -14.09 -12.58
CA GLU A 232 -9.76 -13.18 -11.43
C GLU A 232 -8.42 -12.52 -11.17
N ILE A 233 -7.34 -13.23 -11.46
CA ILE A 233 -5.98 -12.71 -11.41
C ILE A 233 -5.79 -11.64 -12.49
N VAL A 234 -6.17 -11.93 -13.74
CA VAL A 234 -6.06 -10.98 -14.87
C VAL A 234 -6.83 -9.70 -14.55
N ARG A 235 -8.09 -9.84 -14.11
CA ARG A 235 -8.93 -8.69 -13.74
C ARG A 235 -8.33 -7.87 -12.60
N GLY A 236 -7.74 -8.51 -11.59
CA GLY A 236 -7.07 -7.82 -10.50
C GLY A 236 -5.83 -7.04 -10.96
N VAL A 237 -5.03 -7.62 -11.86
CA VAL A 237 -3.85 -6.96 -12.43
C VAL A 237 -4.25 -5.75 -13.28
N GLU A 238 -5.27 -5.91 -14.12
CA GLU A 238 -5.85 -4.81 -14.90
C GLU A 238 -6.34 -3.69 -13.99
N GLY A 239 -7.06 -4.01 -12.90
CA GLY A 239 -7.55 -2.99 -11.98
C GLY A 239 -6.45 -2.21 -11.25
N VAL A 240 -5.37 -2.88 -10.84
CA VAL A 240 -4.19 -2.18 -10.27
C VAL A 240 -3.55 -1.25 -11.32
N ASN A 241 -3.42 -1.72 -12.57
CA ASN A 241 -2.91 -0.90 -13.67
C ASN A 241 -3.80 0.32 -13.97
N ASN A 242 -5.12 0.14 -13.94
CA ASN A 242 -6.09 1.22 -14.14
C ASN A 242 -5.96 2.28 -13.04
N VAL A 243 -5.86 1.85 -11.77
CA VAL A 243 -5.62 2.77 -10.65
C VAL A 243 -4.32 3.55 -10.85
N MET A 244 -3.20 2.90 -11.19
CA MET A 244 -1.93 3.59 -11.45
C MET A 244 -2.06 4.64 -12.56
N SER A 245 -2.76 4.31 -13.64
CA SER A 245 -3.02 5.25 -14.73
C SER A 245 -3.86 6.44 -14.30
N HIS A 246 -4.97 6.21 -13.60
CA HIS A 246 -5.86 7.27 -13.12
C HIS A 246 -5.22 8.17 -12.06
N LEU A 247 -4.23 7.65 -11.31
CA LEU A 247 -3.36 8.43 -10.44
C LEU A 247 -2.25 9.18 -11.19
N GLY A 248 -2.15 9.03 -12.51
CA GLY A 248 -1.13 9.66 -13.35
C GLY A 248 0.27 9.06 -13.20
N MET A 249 0.37 7.84 -12.64
CA MET A 249 1.65 7.16 -12.45
C MET A 249 2.17 6.57 -13.76
N THR A 250 1.27 6.14 -14.65
CA THR A 250 1.59 5.57 -15.96
C THR A 250 0.87 6.34 -17.08
N GLY A 251 1.41 6.30 -18.30
CA GLY A 251 0.88 7.08 -19.43
C GLY A 251 -0.29 6.45 -20.19
N ALA A 252 -0.62 5.18 -19.92
CA ALA A 252 -1.65 4.45 -20.63
C ALA A 252 -3.02 4.74 -20.00
N LYS A 253 -3.90 5.50 -20.66
CA LYS A 253 -5.30 5.67 -20.20
C LYS A 253 -6.08 4.37 -20.43
N PRO A 254 -6.72 3.78 -19.41
CA PRO A 254 -7.54 2.58 -19.60
C PRO A 254 -8.85 2.91 -20.33
N ASP A 255 -9.40 1.91 -21.01
CA ASP A 255 -10.76 1.99 -21.57
C ASP A 255 -11.77 2.12 -20.41
N ALA A 256 -12.67 3.09 -20.51
CA ALA A 256 -13.63 3.37 -19.45
C ALA A 256 -14.62 2.22 -19.28
N ALA A 257 -14.47 1.43 -18.22
CA ALA A 257 -15.48 0.46 -17.79
C ALA A 257 -16.53 1.14 -16.90
N GLU A 258 -17.80 1.14 -17.30
CA GLU A 258 -18.90 1.64 -16.46
C GLU A 258 -19.08 0.74 -15.23
N SER A 259 -18.96 1.33 -14.03
CA SER A 259 -19.20 0.63 -12.77
C SER A 259 -20.64 0.75 -12.30
N LYS A 260 -21.28 -0.38 -11.98
CA LYS A 260 -22.59 -0.46 -11.32
C LYS A 260 -22.41 -0.49 -9.80
N MET A 261 -23.01 0.47 -9.11
CA MET A 261 -22.98 0.53 -7.65
C MET A 261 -24.11 -0.34 -7.10
N LEU A 262 -23.78 -1.28 -6.20
CA LEU A 262 -24.76 -2.04 -5.43
C LEU A 262 -24.78 -1.43 -4.02
N LEU A 263 -25.89 -0.77 -3.69
CA LEU A 263 -26.19 -0.22 -2.37
C LEU A 263 -26.68 -1.31 -1.42
#